data_AF-A0A517PNC7-F1
#
_entry.id   AF-A0A517PNC7-F1
#
_cell.length_a   1.000
_cell.length_b   1.000
_cell.length_c   1.000
_cell.angle_alpha   90.00
_cell.angle_beta   90.00
_cell.angle_gamma   90.00
#
_symmetry.space_group_name_H-M   'P 1'
#
loop_
_entity.id
_entity.type
_entity.pdbx_description
1 polymer ?
#
loop_
_entity_poly.entity_id
_entity_poly.type
_entity_poly.pdbx_seq_one_letter_code
_entity_poly.pdbx_strand_id
1 'polypeptide(L)'
;MQGDGTKADEHRAAAALANGRHTADVIFTAICLATDHVDDQEFLFADQSLTDWLPDFRGRMIPHPYYVKPFLVNQAMDARRQLHPLKINETRYETGYGMGTPFELDFVLAPGNVFKRFTCDVGLHPTAGKKGAVMFAVEANGKELVRTRPLRVGDEPVQLDVPLPSAEVLKLSLKTIADEGSEPSHNLAVWGQPVLKTE
;
A
#
# COMPACT_ATOMS: atom_id res chain seq x y z
N MET A 1 -0.97 18.73 39.43
CA MET A 1 -1.82 19.15 38.29
C MET A 1 -2.91 18.09 38.16
N GLN A 2 -4.12 18.35 38.65
CA GLN A 2 -5.23 17.40 38.49
C GLN A 2 -5.94 17.70 37.17
N GLY A 3 -6.26 16.67 36.40
CA GLY A 3 -6.91 16.80 35.09
C GLY A 3 -8.35 17.31 35.21
N ASP A 4 -8.83 17.92 34.13
CA ASP A 4 -10.21 18.42 34.01
C ASP A 4 -11.18 17.26 33.78
N GLY A 5 -11.99 16.94 34.80
CA GLY A 5 -12.94 15.83 34.76
C GLY A 5 -14.06 16.03 33.74
N THR A 6 -14.49 17.27 33.49
CA THR A 6 -15.54 17.57 32.51
C THR A 6 -15.07 17.28 31.09
N LYS A 7 -13.84 17.71 30.75
CA LYS A 7 -13.22 17.36 29.46
C LYS A 7 -13.02 15.86 29.30
N ALA A 8 -12.67 15.16 30.38
CA ALA A 8 -12.54 13.71 30.33
C ALA A 8 -13.87 13.03 29.99
N ASP A 9 -14.99 13.52 30.53
CA ASP A 9 -16.33 12.99 30.23
C ASP A 9 -16.78 13.33 28.80
N GLU A 10 -16.47 14.52 28.29
CA GLU A 10 -16.73 14.88 26.88
C GLU A 10 -15.99 13.94 25.91
N HIS A 11 -14.71 13.67 26.16
CA HIS A 11 -13.93 12.74 25.34
C HIS A 11 -14.48 11.30 25.42
N ARG A 12 -14.93 10.84 26.59
CA ARG A 12 -15.58 9.53 26.75
C ARG A 12 -16.88 9.46 25.97
N ALA A 13 -17.72 10.49 26.02
CA ALA A 13 -18.97 10.54 25.28
C ALA A 13 -18.74 10.51 23.75
N ALA A 14 -17.74 11.27 23.26
CA ALA A 14 -17.37 11.25 21.86
C ALA A 14 -16.86 9.86 21.40
N ALA A 15 -16.01 9.21 22.21
CA ALA A 15 -15.54 7.85 21.93
C ALA A 15 -16.69 6.83 21.96
N ALA A 16 -17.61 6.93 22.92
CA ALA A 16 -18.78 6.06 23.01
C ALA A 16 -19.70 6.20 21.78
N LEU A 17 -19.90 7.44 21.29
CA LEU A 17 -20.67 7.69 20.07
C LEU A 17 -20.00 7.07 18.83
N ALA A 18 -18.68 7.23 18.70
CA ALA A 18 -17.93 6.63 17.59
C ALA A 18 -18.02 5.10 17.60
N ASN A 19 -17.85 4.47 18.77
CA ASN A 19 -18.03 3.02 18.93
C ASN A 19 -19.47 2.58 18.64
N GLY A 20 -20.47 3.35 19.09
CA GLY A 20 -21.88 3.06 18.84
C GLY A 20 -22.22 3.07 17.35
N ARG A 21 -21.71 4.07 16.60
CA ARG A 21 -21.84 4.14 15.14
C ARG A 21 -21.17 2.96 14.45
N HIS A 22 -19.91 2.69 14.79
CA HIS A 22 -19.18 1.57 14.19
C HIS A 22 -19.88 0.22 14.43
N THR A 23 -20.40 0.01 15.65
CA THR A 23 -21.16 -1.21 15.99
C THR A 23 -22.46 -1.28 15.19
N ALA A 24 -23.19 -0.18 15.05
CA ALA A 24 -24.40 -0.12 14.25
C ALA A 24 -24.12 -0.42 12.77
N ASP A 25 -23.04 0.13 12.21
CA ASP A 25 -22.62 -0.12 10.83
C ASP A 25 -22.30 -1.60 10.62
N VAL A 26 -21.53 -2.23 11.52
CA VAL A 26 -21.23 -3.68 11.45
C VAL A 26 -22.49 -4.53 11.51
N ILE A 27 -23.43 -4.21 12.41
CA ILE A 27 -24.71 -4.93 12.52
C ILE A 27 -25.53 -4.74 11.23
N PHE A 28 -25.64 -3.51 10.75
CA PHE A 28 -26.38 -3.19 9.53
C PHE A 28 -25.81 -3.94 8.33
N THR A 29 -24.49 -3.89 8.12
CA THR A 29 -23.80 -4.65 7.07
C THR A 29 -24.05 -6.15 7.20
N ALA A 30 -23.96 -6.72 8.41
CA ALA A 30 -24.22 -8.15 8.63
C ALA A 30 -25.67 -8.54 8.28
N ILE A 31 -26.65 -7.70 8.61
CA ILE A 31 -28.06 -7.90 8.25
C ILE A 31 -28.22 -7.84 6.74
N CYS A 32 -27.71 -6.78 6.09
CA CYS A 32 -27.75 -6.61 4.64
C CYS A 32 -27.19 -7.84 3.91
N LEU A 33 -26.01 -8.32 4.33
CA LEU A 33 -25.40 -9.53 3.78
C LEU A 33 -26.24 -10.79 4.01
N ALA A 34 -26.83 -10.94 5.20
CA ALA A 34 -27.65 -12.11 5.54
C ALA A 34 -28.99 -12.14 4.79
N THR A 35 -29.53 -10.98 4.43
CA THR A 35 -30.81 -10.85 3.72
C THR A 35 -30.65 -10.64 2.21
N ASP A 36 -29.42 -10.70 1.69
CA ASP A 36 -29.08 -10.34 0.30
C ASP A 36 -29.67 -8.97 -0.10
N HIS A 37 -29.67 -8.04 0.86
CA HIS A 37 -30.21 -6.71 0.71
C HIS A 37 -29.05 -5.74 0.43
N VAL A 38 -28.88 -5.44 -0.85
CA VAL A 38 -27.97 -4.40 -1.32
C VAL A 38 -28.86 -3.23 -1.75
N ASP A 39 -28.79 -2.12 -1.02
CA ASP A 39 -29.42 -0.88 -1.46
C ASP A 39 -28.80 -0.44 -2.81
N ASP A 40 -29.55 0.31 -3.63
CA ASP A 40 -29.07 0.93 -4.88
C ASP A 40 -28.03 2.05 -4.65
N GLN A 41 -27.19 1.93 -3.62
CA GLN A 41 -26.00 2.73 -3.51
C GLN A 41 -25.05 2.30 -4.62
N GLU A 42 -24.71 3.24 -5.52
CA GLU A 42 -23.56 3.07 -6.40
C GLU A 42 -22.41 2.51 -5.56
N PHE A 43 -21.86 1.36 -5.93
CA PHE A 43 -20.66 0.84 -5.30
C PHE A 43 -19.56 1.88 -5.53
N LEU A 44 -19.36 2.78 -4.57
CA LEU A 44 -18.38 3.87 -4.59
C LEU A 44 -16.92 3.35 -4.57
N PHE A 45 -16.73 2.04 -4.71
CA PHE A 45 -15.48 1.33 -4.47
C PHE A 45 -15.00 0.53 -5.70
N ALA A 46 -15.43 0.91 -6.91
CA ALA A 46 -14.93 0.33 -8.15
C ALA A 46 -13.39 0.37 -8.22
N ASP A 47 -12.81 1.45 -7.69
CA ASP A 47 -11.38 1.62 -7.48
C ASP A 47 -11.09 1.70 -5.96
N GLN A 48 -10.08 0.97 -5.49
CA GLN A 48 -9.63 0.99 -4.10
C GLN A 48 -8.13 1.20 -4.02
N SER A 49 -7.68 2.25 -3.33
CA SER A 49 -6.25 2.43 -3.08
C SER A 49 -5.75 1.35 -2.13
N LEU A 50 -4.67 0.66 -2.46
CA LEU A 50 -4.07 -0.31 -1.54
C LEU A 50 -3.59 0.32 -0.24
N THR A 51 -3.40 1.64 -0.18
CA THR A 51 -3.03 2.34 1.07
C THR A 51 -4.12 2.36 2.12
N ASP A 52 -5.36 2.10 1.71
CA ASP A 52 -6.52 2.00 2.60
C ASP A 52 -6.64 0.57 3.18
N TRP A 53 -5.83 -0.36 2.68
CA TRP A 53 -5.77 -1.74 3.13
C TRP A 53 -4.62 -1.93 4.11
N LEU A 54 -4.81 -2.82 5.08
CA LEU A 54 -3.76 -3.22 6.00
C LEU A 54 -2.90 -4.31 5.34
N PRO A 55 -1.62 -4.04 5.00
CA PRO A 55 -0.75 -5.08 4.49
C PRO A 55 -0.37 -6.06 5.61
N ASP A 56 -0.27 -7.34 5.26
CA ASP A 56 0.54 -8.29 5.99
C ASP A 56 1.99 -8.16 5.50
N PHE A 57 2.95 -8.17 6.43
CA PHE A 57 4.36 -8.17 6.06
C PHE A 57 5.19 -8.92 7.07
N ARG A 58 6.18 -9.65 6.54
CA ARG A 58 7.17 -10.31 7.39
C ARG A 58 8.26 -9.31 7.71
N GLY A 59 8.28 -8.85 8.96
CA GLY A 59 9.37 -8.02 9.48
C GLY A 59 10.72 -8.70 9.25
N ARG A 60 11.51 -8.15 8.34
CA ARG A 60 12.90 -8.55 8.11
C ARG A 60 13.77 -7.31 8.27
N MET A 61 15.02 -7.53 8.66
CA MET A 61 16.01 -6.46 8.66
C MET A 61 16.33 -6.12 7.21
N ILE A 62 15.87 -4.96 6.76
CA ILE A 62 16.16 -4.40 5.44
C ILE A 62 17.42 -3.55 5.54
N PRO A 63 18.17 -3.37 4.46
CA PRO A 63 19.23 -2.38 4.44
C PRO A 63 18.77 -0.95 4.79
N HIS A 64 19.74 -0.14 5.20
CA HIS A 64 19.56 1.30 5.39
C HIS A 64 19.01 1.97 4.11
N PRO A 65 18.08 2.95 4.19
CA PRO A 65 17.56 3.64 5.38
C PRO A 65 16.33 2.99 6.04
N TYR A 66 15.76 1.94 5.43
CA TYR A 66 14.47 1.33 5.84
C TYR A 66 14.59 0.18 6.86
N TYR A 67 15.77 -0.02 7.46
CA TYR A 67 16.03 -1.12 8.40
C TYR A 67 15.13 -1.14 9.65
N VAL A 68 14.57 0.01 10.05
CA VAL A 68 13.64 0.12 11.20
C VAL A 68 12.18 0.05 10.75
N LYS A 69 11.83 0.82 9.72
CA LYS A 69 10.50 0.86 9.12
C LYS A 69 10.67 0.45 7.66
N PRO A 70 10.30 -0.78 7.29
CA PRO A 70 10.64 -1.34 5.99
C PRO A 70 9.93 -0.65 4.81
N PHE A 71 8.82 0.02 5.11
CA PHE A 71 8.07 0.86 4.20
C PHE A 71 7.42 2.03 4.96
N LEU A 72 6.99 3.02 4.20
CA LEU A 72 6.19 4.15 4.65
C LEU A 72 4.97 4.31 3.74
N VAL A 73 3.81 4.56 4.34
CA VAL A 73 2.59 4.87 3.61
C VAL A 73 2.58 6.35 3.26
N ASN A 74 2.30 6.69 2.00
CA ASN A 74 2.16 8.06 1.47
C ASN A 74 3.41 8.95 1.64
N GLN A 75 4.57 8.36 1.92
CA GLN A 75 5.83 9.07 2.12
C GLN A 75 7.02 8.24 1.65
N ALA A 76 8.12 8.91 1.32
CA ALA A 76 9.43 8.32 1.06
C ALA A 76 10.44 8.77 2.12
N MET A 77 11.54 8.02 2.25
CA MET A 77 12.66 8.34 3.11
C MET A 77 13.96 8.32 2.31
N ASP A 78 14.82 9.31 2.51
CA ASP A 78 16.14 9.33 1.88
C ASP A 78 17.22 8.58 2.66
N ALA A 79 18.42 8.47 2.09
CA ALA A 79 19.57 7.83 2.72
C ALA A 79 20.04 8.53 4.02
N ARG A 80 19.55 9.73 4.35
CA ARG A 80 19.81 10.41 5.63
C ARG A 80 18.65 10.25 6.61
N ARG A 81 17.64 9.46 6.24
CA ARG A 81 16.39 9.23 6.98
C ARG A 81 15.51 10.47 7.10
N GLN A 82 15.65 11.43 6.18
CA GLN A 82 14.72 12.55 6.05
C GLN A 82 13.49 12.10 5.25
N LEU A 83 12.31 12.55 5.67
CA LEU A 83 11.05 12.23 5.03
C LEU A 83 10.80 13.16 3.84
N HIS A 84 10.27 12.60 2.76
CA HIS A 84 9.95 13.28 1.52
C HIS A 84 8.55 12.85 1.04
N PRO A 85 7.83 13.69 0.27
CA PRO A 85 6.63 13.27 -0.45
C PRO A 85 6.92 12.09 -1.40
N LEU A 86 5.93 11.25 -1.70
CA LEU A 86 6.10 10.24 -2.74
C LEU A 86 6.25 10.88 -4.11
N LYS A 87 7.36 10.55 -4.77
CA LYS A 87 7.71 11.12 -6.07
C LYS A 87 8.51 10.14 -6.91
N ILE A 88 8.25 10.11 -8.20
CA ILE A 88 9.11 9.49 -9.22
C ILE A 88 9.37 10.56 -10.28
N ASN A 89 10.62 10.89 -10.56
CA ASN A 89 11.01 12.07 -11.34
C ASN A 89 10.29 13.35 -10.87
N GLU A 90 9.48 13.96 -11.72
CA GLU A 90 8.68 15.15 -11.40
C GLU A 90 7.26 14.82 -10.93
N THR A 91 6.80 13.59 -11.12
CA THR A 91 5.45 13.14 -10.76
C THR A 91 5.34 12.87 -9.27
N ARG A 92 4.43 13.59 -8.60
CA ARG A 92 4.08 13.40 -7.19
C ARG A 92 2.85 12.51 -7.06
N TYR A 93 2.86 11.64 -6.05
CA TYR A 93 1.72 10.79 -5.69
C TYR A 93 1.25 11.14 -4.28
N GLU A 94 -0.06 11.26 -4.09
CA GLU A 94 -0.64 11.46 -2.75
C GLU A 94 -0.80 10.13 -2.00
N THR A 95 -1.03 9.04 -2.74
CA THR A 95 -1.16 7.69 -2.20
C THR A 95 -0.07 6.77 -2.72
N GLY A 96 0.50 5.94 -1.85
CA GLY A 96 1.40 4.86 -2.24
C GLY A 96 2.34 4.41 -1.13
N TYR A 97 3.46 3.81 -1.53
CA TYR A 97 4.45 3.27 -0.61
C TYR A 97 5.87 3.70 -0.99
N GLY A 98 6.61 4.24 -0.02
CA GLY A 98 8.07 4.34 -0.08
C GLY A 98 8.66 3.12 0.60
N MET A 99 9.48 2.34 -0.12
CA MET A 99 9.96 1.04 0.34
C MET A 99 11.48 0.93 0.26
N GLY A 100 12.07 0.20 1.19
CA GLY A 100 13.43 -0.30 1.06
C GLY A 100 13.47 -1.57 0.20
N THR A 101 14.66 -1.91 -0.29
CA THR A 101 14.88 -3.06 -1.16
C THR A 101 16.00 -3.95 -0.62
N PRO A 102 15.86 -5.30 -0.61
CA PRO A 102 14.70 -6.07 -1.05
C PRO A 102 13.59 -6.11 0.01
N PHE A 103 12.33 -6.06 -0.44
CA PHE A 103 11.16 -6.17 0.44
C PHE A 103 9.88 -6.54 -0.31
N GLU A 104 8.93 -7.14 0.39
CA GLU A 104 7.59 -7.44 -0.12
C GLU A 104 6.49 -6.95 0.84
N LEU A 105 5.40 -6.46 0.28
CA LEU A 105 4.15 -6.16 0.97
C LEU A 105 3.06 -7.12 0.47
N ASP A 106 2.45 -7.85 1.40
CA ASP A 106 1.39 -8.80 1.09
C ASP A 106 0.03 -8.23 1.46
N PHE A 107 -0.99 -8.51 0.65
CA PHE A 107 -2.38 -8.15 0.90
C PHE A 107 -3.24 -9.40 0.71
N VAL A 108 -4.13 -9.66 1.67
CA VAL A 108 -5.07 -10.77 1.61
C VAL A 108 -6.46 -10.22 1.31
N LEU A 109 -6.98 -10.57 0.14
CA LEU A 109 -8.28 -10.13 -0.35
C LEU A 109 -9.25 -11.30 -0.28
N ALA A 110 -10.34 -11.12 0.46
CA ALA A 110 -11.41 -12.10 0.60
C ALA A 110 -12.76 -11.36 0.61
N PRO A 111 -13.66 -11.59 -0.37
CA PRO A 111 -13.50 -12.57 -1.45
C PRO A 111 -12.53 -12.09 -2.55
N GLY A 112 -11.67 -13.00 -3.03
CA GLY A 112 -10.59 -12.71 -3.98
C GLY A 112 -11.02 -12.53 -5.44
N ASN A 113 -12.32 -12.40 -5.70
CA ASN A 113 -12.91 -12.24 -7.03
C ASN A 113 -13.60 -10.88 -7.24
N VAL A 114 -13.55 -9.98 -6.25
CA VAL A 114 -14.14 -8.63 -6.34
C VAL A 114 -13.36 -7.76 -7.31
N PHE A 115 -12.04 -7.76 -7.18
CA PHE A 115 -11.14 -6.96 -8.02
C PHE A 115 -10.56 -7.81 -9.14
N LYS A 116 -10.59 -7.27 -10.37
CA LYS A 116 -10.12 -7.94 -11.59
C LYS A 116 -8.81 -7.39 -12.10
N ARG A 117 -8.39 -6.20 -11.66
CA ARG A 117 -7.13 -5.59 -12.07
C ARG A 117 -6.41 -4.92 -10.92
N PHE A 118 -5.10 -4.83 -11.06
CA PHE A 118 -4.23 -4.02 -10.22
C PHE A 118 -3.44 -3.05 -11.10
N THR A 119 -3.41 -1.77 -10.71
CA THR A 119 -2.64 -0.73 -11.39
C THR A 119 -1.73 0.01 -10.41
N CYS A 120 -0.52 0.38 -10.81
CA CYS A 120 0.41 1.15 -10.00
C CYS A 120 1.52 1.75 -10.87
N ASP A 121 2.01 2.94 -10.54
CA ASP A 121 3.25 3.45 -11.11
C ASP A 121 4.43 3.06 -10.21
N VAL A 122 5.54 2.62 -10.81
CA VAL A 122 6.73 2.21 -10.06
C VAL A 122 7.99 2.89 -10.55
N GLY A 123 8.93 3.12 -9.63
CA GLY A 123 10.19 3.78 -9.92
C GLY A 123 11.02 4.06 -8.67
N LEU A 124 12.13 4.79 -8.84
CA LEU A 124 12.97 5.23 -7.73
C LEU A 124 12.67 6.70 -7.40
N HIS A 125 12.71 7.03 -6.11
CA HIS A 125 12.58 8.40 -5.65
C HIS A 125 13.75 9.28 -6.17
N PRO A 126 13.56 10.56 -6.52
CA PRO A 126 14.63 11.42 -7.04
C PRO A 126 15.84 11.61 -6.11
N THR A 127 15.66 11.38 -4.81
CA THR A 127 16.77 11.42 -3.82
C THR A 127 17.56 10.10 -3.75
N ALA A 128 17.21 9.09 -4.56
CA ALA A 128 17.96 7.86 -4.69
C ALA A 128 19.36 8.13 -5.25
N GLY A 129 20.33 7.33 -4.83
CA GLY A 129 21.69 7.43 -5.37
C GLY A 129 21.82 6.76 -6.73
N LYS A 130 22.84 7.17 -7.51
CA LYS A 130 23.05 6.70 -8.90
C LYS A 130 23.36 5.20 -9.03
N LYS A 131 23.77 4.55 -7.94
CA LYS A 131 24.02 3.10 -7.91
C LYS A 131 22.79 2.28 -7.49
N GLY A 132 21.64 2.92 -7.33
CA GLY A 132 20.37 2.23 -7.12
C GLY A 132 19.90 1.56 -8.40
N ALA A 133 19.42 0.33 -8.27
CA ALA A 133 18.84 -0.46 -9.33
C ALA A 133 17.84 -1.45 -8.70
N VAL A 134 16.56 -1.27 -9.00
CA VAL A 134 15.44 -2.02 -8.40
C VAL A 134 14.52 -2.53 -9.49
N MET A 135 14.16 -3.80 -9.41
CA MET A 135 13.06 -4.40 -10.17
C MET A 135 11.81 -4.45 -9.29
N PHE A 136 10.65 -4.28 -9.91
CA PHE A 136 9.35 -4.34 -9.27
C PHE A 136 8.58 -5.53 -9.83
N ALA A 137 8.01 -6.34 -8.95
CA ALA A 137 7.20 -7.49 -9.35
C ALA A 137 5.89 -7.53 -8.58
N VAL A 138 4.83 -7.95 -9.26
CA VAL A 138 3.52 -8.23 -8.65
C VAL A 138 3.30 -9.73 -8.75
N GLU A 139 2.98 -10.36 -7.62
CA GLU A 139 2.60 -11.76 -7.56
C GLU A 139 1.16 -11.91 -7.05
N ALA A 140 0.46 -12.91 -7.56
CA ALA A 140 -0.81 -13.37 -7.03
C ALA A 140 -0.70 -14.85 -6.65
N ASN A 141 -1.01 -15.18 -5.40
CA ASN A 141 -0.93 -16.54 -4.85
C ASN A 141 0.43 -17.22 -5.11
N GLY A 142 1.52 -16.44 -5.02
CA GLY A 142 2.90 -16.89 -5.24
C GLY A 142 3.29 -17.06 -6.72
N LYS A 143 2.42 -16.69 -7.68
CA LYS A 143 2.74 -16.66 -9.11
C LYS A 143 2.99 -15.23 -9.56
N GLU A 144 4.14 -14.98 -10.17
CA GLU A 144 4.46 -13.69 -10.78
C GLU A 144 3.52 -13.38 -11.95
N LEU A 145 2.88 -12.21 -11.88
CA LEU A 145 2.02 -11.64 -12.92
C LEU A 145 2.81 -10.71 -13.84
N VAL A 146 3.70 -9.90 -13.26
CA VAL A 146 4.58 -8.98 -13.99
C VAL A 146 5.86 -8.75 -13.20
N ARG A 147 6.94 -8.46 -13.94
CA ARG A 147 8.20 -7.95 -13.41
C ARG A 147 8.78 -6.92 -14.36
N THR A 148 9.27 -5.80 -13.83
CA THR A 148 9.98 -4.79 -14.62
C THR A 148 11.43 -5.19 -14.90
N ARG A 149 12.05 -4.58 -15.91
CA ARG A 149 13.51 -4.46 -15.94
C ARG A 149 14.02 -3.70 -14.70
N PRO A 150 15.32 -3.77 -14.36
CA PRO A 150 15.89 -2.88 -13.35
C PRO A 150 15.65 -1.41 -13.72
N LEU A 151 15.06 -0.66 -12.80
CA LEU A 151 14.83 0.78 -12.90
C LEU A 151 15.88 1.52 -12.08
N ARG A 152 16.29 2.68 -12.58
CA ARG A 152 17.29 3.55 -11.96
C ARG A 152 16.70 4.91 -11.63
N VAL A 153 17.39 5.68 -10.80
CA VAL A 153 17.00 7.07 -10.52
C VAL A 153 17.04 7.88 -11.82
N GLY A 154 15.98 8.64 -12.09
CA GLY A 154 15.82 9.43 -13.31
C GLY A 154 15.09 8.70 -14.44
N ASP A 155 14.88 7.38 -14.35
CA ASP A 155 14.01 6.67 -15.30
C ASP A 155 12.56 7.17 -15.14
N GLU A 156 11.84 7.31 -16.26
CA GLU A 156 10.41 7.63 -16.24
C GLU A 156 9.61 6.57 -15.45
N PRO A 157 8.52 6.96 -14.77
CA PRO A 157 7.64 6.02 -14.08
C PRO A 157 7.19 4.90 -15.02
N VAL A 158 7.23 3.66 -14.54
CA VAL A 158 6.70 2.51 -15.28
C VAL A 158 5.32 2.19 -14.72
N GLN A 159 4.31 2.26 -15.58
CA GLN A 159 2.96 1.86 -15.22
C GLN A 159 2.84 0.33 -15.26
N LEU A 160 2.46 -0.26 -14.13
CA LEU A 160 2.00 -1.63 -14.03
C LEU A 160 0.49 -1.65 -14.16
N ASP A 161 -0.02 -2.48 -15.05
CA ASP A 161 -1.44 -2.75 -15.21
C ASP A 161 -1.63 -4.23 -15.51
N VAL A 162 -2.12 -4.99 -14.53
CA VAL A 162 -2.18 -6.45 -14.60
C VAL A 162 -3.55 -7.00 -14.22
N PRO A 163 -4.04 -8.03 -14.94
CA PRO A 163 -5.23 -8.75 -14.52
C PRO A 163 -4.95 -9.60 -13.27
N LEU A 164 -5.90 -9.59 -12.34
CA LEU A 164 -5.88 -10.40 -11.14
C LEU A 164 -6.62 -11.72 -11.38
N PRO A 165 -6.08 -12.86 -10.91
CA PRO A 165 -6.78 -14.13 -11.00
C PRO A 165 -7.96 -14.15 -10.01
N SER A 166 -9.07 -14.76 -10.41
CA SER A 166 -10.18 -15.04 -9.52
C SER A 166 -9.83 -16.19 -8.57
N ALA A 167 -10.03 -15.98 -7.27
CA ALA A 167 -9.88 -16.99 -6.23
C ALA A 167 -10.84 -16.67 -5.06
N GLU A 168 -11.12 -17.66 -4.20
CA GLU A 168 -11.87 -17.42 -2.96
C GLU A 168 -11.11 -16.46 -2.04
N VAL A 169 -9.81 -16.70 -1.89
CA VAL A 169 -8.86 -15.82 -1.22
C VAL A 169 -7.72 -15.52 -2.18
N LEU A 170 -7.45 -14.24 -2.40
CA LEU A 170 -6.36 -13.77 -3.25
C LEU A 170 -5.27 -13.13 -2.38
N LYS A 171 -4.08 -13.71 -2.40
CA LYS A 171 -2.87 -13.08 -1.84
C LYS A 171 -2.17 -12.29 -2.94
N LEU A 172 -2.20 -10.97 -2.85
CA LEU A 172 -1.46 -10.05 -3.73
C LEU A 172 -0.16 -9.62 -3.05
N SER A 173 0.98 -9.74 -3.73
CA SER A 173 2.29 -9.33 -3.21
C SER A 173 2.94 -8.28 -4.10
N LEU A 174 3.34 -7.14 -3.52
CA LEU A 174 4.17 -6.12 -4.17
C LEU A 174 5.63 -6.30 -3.76
N LYS A 175 6.51 -6.62 -4.71
CA LYS A 175 7.90 -6.98 -4.43
C LYS A 175 8.91 -6.01 -5.04
N THR A 176 9.80 -5.52 -4.21
CA THR A 176 10.98 -4.76 -4.61
C THR A 176 12.21 -5.66 -4.54
N ILE A 177 12.93 -5.77 -5.65
CA ILE A 177 14.05 -6.71 -5.81
C ILE A 177 15.28 -5.89 -6.21
N ALA A 178 16.40 -6.06 -5.50
CA ALA A 178 17.65 -5.39 -5.84
C ALA A 178 18.30 -6.10 -7.03
N ASP A 179 18.76 -5.34 -8.02
CA ASP A 179 19.59 -5.86 -9.09
C ASP A 179 21.01 -6.20 -8.59
N GLU A 180 21.74 -7.01 -9.35
CA GLU A 180 23.12 -7.36 -9.00
C GLU A 180 24.02 -6.12 -8.98
N GLY A 181 24.84 -5.97 -7.93
CA GLY A 181 25.73 -4.81 -7.75
C GLY A 181 25.03 -3.50 -7.36
N SER A 182 23.72 -3.54 -7.11
CA SER A 182 22.94 -2.41 -6.63
C SER A 182 23.32 -2.01 -5.19
N GLU A 183 23.52 -0.72 -4.95
CA GLU A 183 23.84 -0.20 -3.61
C GLU A 183 22.55 -0.07 -2.77
N PRO A 184 22.42 -0.79 -1.64
CA PRO A 184 21.15 -0.83 -0.91
C PRO A 184 20.67 0.54 -0.41
N SER A 185 21.59 1.39 0.04
CA SER A 185 21.27 2.76 0.51
C SER A 185 20.76 3.69 -0.59
N HIS A 186 20.87 3.29 -1.85
CA HIS A 186 20.38 4.01 -3.01
C HIS A 186 19.04 3.47 -3.55
N ASN A 187 18.56 2.33 -3.03
CA ASN A 187 17.34 1.68 -3.49
C ASN A 187 16.11 2.24 -2.79
N LEU A 188 15.81 3.51 -3.07
CA LEU A 188 14.64 4.19 -2.52
C LEU A 188 13.45 3.97 -3.47
N ALA A 189 12.80 2.82 -3.33
CA ALA A 189 11.72 2.39 -4.22
C ALA A 189 10.40 3.11 -3.90
N VAL A 190 9.63 3.39 -4.95
CA VAL A 190 8.31 4.03 -4.85
C VAL A 190 7.29 3.18 -5.62
N TRP A 191 6.20 2.84 -4.94
CA TRP A 191 4.95 2.33 -5.51
C TRP A 191 3.92 3.46 -5.44
N GLY A 192 3.77 4.21 -6.53
CA GLY A 192 2.86 5.33 -6.66
C GLY A 192 1.46 4.89 -7.07
N GLN A 193 0.45 5.34 -6.32
CA GLN A 193 -0.97 5.11 -6.58
C GLN A 193 -1.32 3.63 -6.89
N PRO A 194 -1.00 2.68 -6.00
CA PRO A 194 -1.41 1.29 -6.16
C PRO A 194 -2.93 1.17 -5.94
N VAL A 195 -3.66 0.73 -6.95
CA VAL A 195 -5.13 0.67 -6.97
C VAL A 195 -5.61 -0.71 -7.44
N LEU A 196 -6.61 -1.24 -6.73
CA LEU A 196 -7.42 -2.39 -7.15
C LEU A 196 -8.65 -1.91 -7.90
N LYS A 197 -9.00 -2.58 -9.01
CA LYS A 197 -10.16 -2.21 -9.85
C LYS A 197 -11.09 -3.39 -10.08
N THR A 198 -12.40 -3.13 -10.14
CA THR A 198 -13.44 -4.14 -10.44
C THR A 198 -13.55 -4.49 -11.93
N GLU A 199 -12.97 -3.68 -12.82
CA GLU A 199 -12.95 -3.84 -14.29
C GLU A 199 -11.54 -3.64 -14.87
#